data_AF-A0A7G2S9Q2-F1
#
_entry.id   AF-A0A7G2S9Q2-F1
#
_cell.length_a   1.000
_cell.length_b   1.000
_cell.length_c   1.000
_cell.angle_alpha   90.00
_cell.angle_beta   90.00
_cell.angle_gamma   90.00
#
_symmetry.space_group_name_H-M   'P 1'
#
loop_
_entity.id
_entity.type
_entity.pdbx_description
1 polymer ?
#
loop_
_entity_poly.entity_id
_entity_poly.type
_entity_poly.pdbx_seq_one_letter_code
_entity_poly.pdbx_strand_id
1 'polypeptide(L)'
;MKSVYPYIENTENELGVKFPDSFRKKMMKSNGGGVEVSTDYFEIHPFYDTSDKNRIKRTCNSILHETKIAREHYQLPENLIVIGNNGGGDVLVYKTEKEGSINNAVYWLDHETEELVLAAKDFGELNQSV
;
A
#
# COMPACT_ATOMS: atom_id res chain seq x y z
N MET A 1 7.77 -12.10 -22.93
CA MET A 1 6.72 -12.73 -22.07
C MET A 1 5.91 -11.59 -21.49
N LYS A 2 4.58 -11.52 -21.69
CA LYS A 2 3.77 -10.47 -21.05
C LYS A 2 3.68 -10.77 -19.56
N SER A 3 3.91 -9.77 -18.70
CA SER A 3 3.66 -9.93 -17.27
C SER A 3 2.20 -10.27 -17.03
N VAL A 4 1.94 -11.19 -16.11
CA VAL A 4 0.60 -11.60 -15.70
C VAL A 4 -0.08 -10.49 -14.87
N TYR A 5 0.71 -9.58 -14.27
CA TYR A 5 0.23 -8.51 -13.38
C TYR A 5 0.87 -7.16 -13.69
N PRO A 6 0.59 -6.56 -14.88
CA PRO A 6 1.26 -5.35 -15.35
C PRO A 6 1.02 -4.14 -14.44
N TYR A 7 -0.11 -4.07 -13.73
CA TYR A 7 -0.42 -2.97 -12.82
C TYR A 7 0.49 -2.92 -11.57
N ILE A 8 0.93 -4.09 -11.07
CA ILE A 8 1.88 -4.16 -9.94
C ILE A 8 3.25 -3.66 -10.40
N GLU A 9 3.73 -4.20 -11.52
CA GLU A 9 5.03 -3.82 -12.10
C GLU A 9 5.09 -2.35 -12.48
N ASN A 10 4.01 -1.80 -13.05
CA ASN A 10 3.94 -0.38 -13.37
C ASN A 10 4.06 0.48 -12.11
N THR A 11 3.36 0.13 -11.03
CA THR A 11 3.43 0.86 -9.77
C THR A 11 4.81 0.75 -9.13
N GLU A 12 5.41 -0.44 -9.14
CA GLU A 12 6.80 -0.67 -8.71
C GLU A 12 7.79 0.19 -9.49
N ASN A 13 7.66 0.25 -10.82
CA ASN A 13 8.56 1.04 -11.66
C ASN A 13 8.40 2.55 -11.42
N GLU A 14 7.15 3.03 -11.27
CA GLU A 14 6.84 4.44 -10.99
C GLU A 14 7.33 4.88 -9.60
N LEU A 15 7.23 4.02 -8.61
CA LEU A 15 7.73 4.28 -7.25
C LEU A 15 9.24 3.99 -7.11
N GLY A 16 9.85 3.32 -8.09
CA GLY A 16 11.24 2.87 -8.02
C GLY A 16 11.48 1.82 -6.93
N VAL A 17 10.51 0.94 -6.67
CA VAL A 17 10.58 -0.06 -5.60
C VAL A 17 10.20 -1.47 -6.03
N LYS A 18 10.47 -2.45 -5.16
CA LYS A 18 9.88 -3.80 -5.23
C LYS A 18 9.11 -4.13 -3.96
N PHE A 19 7.82 -4.45 -4.11
CA PHE A 19 6.98 -4.81 -2.97
C PHE A 19 7.31 -6.23 -2.48
N PRO A 20 7.14 -6.50 -1.16
CA PRO A 20 7.30 -7.83 -0.60
C PRO A 20 6.43 -8.89 -1.28
N ASP A 21 6.96 -10.11 -1.40
CA ASP A 21 6.27 -11.22 -2.06
C ASP A 21 4.93 -11.58 -1.43
N SER A 22 4.83 -11.50 -0.10
CA SER A 22 3.59 -11.74 0.65
C SER A 22 2.49 -10.76 0.22
N PHE A 23 2.81 -9.47 0.16
CA PHE A 23 1.91 -8.43 -0.31
C PHE A 23 1.54 -8.60 -1.77
N ARG A 24 2.52 -8.85 -2.64
CA ARG A 24 2.27 -9.13 -4.07
C ARG A 24 1.31 -10.29 -4.24
N LYS A 25 1.55 -11.42 -3.57
CA LYS A 25 0.68 -12.62 -3.64
C LYS A 25 -0.74 -12.31 -3.18
N LYS A 26 -0.91 -11.50 -2.13
CA LYS A 26 -2.25 -11.06 -1.67
C LYS A 26 -2.93 -10.19 -2.73
N MET A 27 -2.24 -9.17 -3.23
CA MET A 27 -2.80 -8.21 -4.18
C MET A 27 -3.11 -8.83 -5.55
N MET A 28 -2.40 -9.89 -5.93
CA MET A 28 -2.72 -10.71 -7.11
C MET A 28 -4.02 -11.52 -6.94
N LYS A 29 -4.38 -11.91 -5.72
CA LYS A 29 -5.64 -12.61 -5.41
C LYS A 29 -6.80 -11.62 -5.28
N SER A 30 -6.56 -10.52 -4.56
CA SER A 30 -7.53 -9.44 -4.35
C SER A 30 -6.81 -8.10 -4.34
N ASN A 31 -6.99 -7.32 -5.40
CA ASN A 31 -6.33 -6.03 -5.59
C ASN A 31 -7.06 -4.96 -4.76
N GLY A 32 -6.67 -4.82 -3.49
CA GLY A 32 -7.36 -4.02 -2.46
C GLY A 32 -7.92 -4.91 -1.35
N GLY A 33 -8.98 -4.47 -0.66
CA GLY A 33 -9.60 -5.21 0.45
C GLY A 33 -9.17 -4.69 1.83
N GLY A 34 -9.51 -5.40 2.90
CA GLY A 34 -9.32 -4.92 4.27
C GLY A 34 -8.29 -5.68 5.09
N VAL A 35 -7.72 -5.01 6.10
CA VAL A 35 -6.95 -5.65 7.18
C VAL A 35 -7.29 -5.03 8.54
N GLU A 36 -7.23 -5.85 9.59
CA GLU A 36 -7.32 -5.41 10.97
C GLU A 36 -5.92 -5.17 11.54
N VAL A 37 -5.73 -4.00 12.17
CA VAL A 37 -4.49 -3.62 12.85
C VAL A 37 -4.86 -3.06 14.22
N SER A 38 -4.41 -3.71 15.29
CA SER A 38 -4.82 -3.38 16.66
C SER A 38 -6.35 -3.41 16.80
N THR A 39 -6.99 -2.27 17.08
CA THR A 39 -8.45 -2.12 17.20
C THR A 39 -9.11 -1.50 15.97
N ASP A 40 -8.33 -1.18 14.93
CA ASP A 40 -8.79 -0.48 13.74
C ASP A 40 -8.82 -1.36 12.50
N TYR A 41 -9.61 -0.91 11.53
CA TYR A 41 -9.73 -1.51 10.21
C TYR A 41 -9.14 -0.56 9.17
N PHE A 42 -8.26 -1.10 8.32
CA PHE A 42 -7.64 -0.37 7.23
C PHE A 42 -8.11 -0.92 5.89
N GLU A 43 -8.60 -0.04 5.02
CA GLU A 43 -8.82 -0.35 3.61
C GLU A 43 -7.49 -0.23 2.86
N ILE A 44 -7.12 -1.31 2.19
CA ILE A 44 -5.90 -1.39 1.38
C ILE A 44 -6.16 -0.81 0.01
N HIS A 45 -5.34 0.18 -0.35
CA HIS A 45 -5.37 0.79 -1.66
C HIS A 45 -4.98 -0.24 -2.73
N PRO A 46 -5.72 -0.28 -3.85
CA PRO A 46 -5.37 -1.14 -4.96
C PRO A 46 -4.15 -0.63 -5.71
N PHE A 47 -3.55 -1.51 -6.51
CA PHE A 47 -2.75 -1.10 -7.65
C PHE A 47 -3.68 -0.62 -8.78
N TYR A 48 -3.30 0.44 -9.49
CA TYR A 48 -4.14 1.00 -10.55
C TYR A 48 -4.24 0.06 -11.75
N ASP A 49 -5.42 -0.51 -11.96
CA ASP A 49 -5.69 -1.54 -12.95
C ASP A 49 -6.49 -0.96 -14.12
N THR A 50 -5.79 -0.75 -15.25
CA THR A 50 -6.35 -0.15 -16.47
C THR A 50 -6.94 -1.15 -17.46
N SER A 51 -7.07 -2.42 -17.07
CA SER A 51 -7.52 -3.48 -17.97
C SER A 51 -8.96 -3.32 -18.48
N ASP A 52 -9.84 -2.67 -17.71
CA ASP A 52 -11.18 -2.27 -18.17
C ASP A 52 -11.71 -1.02 -17.44
N LYS A 53 -12.77 -0.41 -17.96
CA LYS A 53 -13.36 0.84 -17.44
C LYS A 53 -13.89 0.72 -16.00
N ASN A 54 -14.41 -0.43 -15.61
CA ASN A 54 -14.90 -0.65 -14.25
C ASN A 54 -13.72 -0.79 -13.28
N ARG A 55 -12.65 -1.49 -13.67
CA ARG A 55 -11.42 -1.62 -12.88
C ARG A 55 -10.72 -0.29 -12.69
N ILE A 56 -10.64 0.54 -13.74
CA ILE A 56 -10.12 1.91 -13.65
C ILE A 56 -10.83 2.70 -12.54
N LYS A 57 -12.17 2.71 -12.57
CA LYS A 57 -12.97 3.44 -11.57
C LYS A 57 -12.79 2.91 -10.16
N ARG A 58 -12.69 1.59 -9.99
CA ARG A 58 -12.53 0.95 -8.67
C ARG A 58 -11.12 1.05 -8.11
N THR A 59 -10.12 1.33 -8.95
CA THR A 59 -8.72 1.36 -8.54
C THR A 59 -8.08 2.74 -8.64
N CYS A 60 -8.85 3.80 -8.86
CA CYS A 60 -8.32 5.15 -9.01
C CYS A 60 -7.65 5.68 -7.74
N ASN A 61 -8.14 5.29 -6.56
CA ASN A 61 -7.53 5.59 -5.26
C ASN A 61 -6.37 4.63 -4.99
N SER A 62 -5.42 4.59 -5.92
CA SER A 62 -4.34 3.60 -5.95
C SER A 62 -3.19 3.94 -5.02
N ILE A 63 -2.39 2.93 -4.65
CA ILE A 63 -1.15 3.10 -3.85
C ILE A 63 -0.28 4.25 -4.38
N LEU A 64 -0.05 4.32 -5.70
CA LEU A 64 0.73 5.38 -6.32
C LEU A 64 0.08 6.75 -6.17
N HIS A 65 -1.23 6.85 -6.38
CA HIS A 65 -1.98 8.10 -6.28
C HIS A 65 -1.97 8.62 -4.84
N GLU A 66 -2.36 7.75 -3.90
CA GLU A 66 -2.48 8.10 -2.48
C GLU A 66 -1.12 8.42 -1.86
N THR A 67 -0.05 7.72 -2.25
CA THR A 67 1.31 8.09 -1.84
C THR A 67 1.71 9.47 -2.35
N LYS A 68 1.37 9.84 -3.59
CA LYS A 68 1.64 11.18 -4.14
C LYS A 68 0.85 12.26 -3.42
N ILE A 69 -0.45 12.03 -3.19
CA ILE A 69 -1.33 12.93 -2.42
C ILE A 69 -0.80 13.13 -1.00
N ALA A 70 -0.41 12.05 -0.33
CA ALA A 70 0.17 12.07 1.01
C ALA A 70 1.46 12.92 1.06
N ARG A 71 2.34 12.80 0.05
CA ARG A 71 3.56 13.62 -0.05
C ARG A 71 3.25 15.10 -0.31
N GLU A 72 2.36 15.39 -1.24
CA GLU A 72 2.04 16.76 -1.66
C GLU A 72 1.31 17.55 -0.57
N HIS A 73 0.36 16.93 0.14
CA HIS A 73 -0.55 17.63 1.03
C HIS A 73 -0.28 17.37 2.52
N TYR A 74 0.34 16.24 2.86
CA TYR A 74 0.50 15.79 4.25
C TYR A 74 1.96 15.57 4.63
N GLN A 75 2.91 16.04 3.79
CA GLN A 75 4.35 15.98 4.04
C GLN A 75 4.85 14.56 4.37
N LEU A 76 4.23 13.53 3.78
CA LEU A 76 4.65 12.15 3.97
C LEU A 76 6.15 12.00 3.65
N PRO A 77 6.96 11.41 4.55
CA PRO A 77 8.36 11.15 4.29
C PRO A 77 8.59 10.37 2.98
N GLU A 78 9.61 10.75 2.22
CA GLU A 78 9.94 10.13 0.91
C GLU A 78 10.21 8.62 1.01
N ASN A 79 10.70 8.16 2.16
CA ASN A 79 10.97 6.75 2.40
C ASN A 79 9.74 5.95 2.84
N LEU A 80 8.54 6.55 2.82
CA LEU A 80 7.28 5.87 3.10
C LEU A 80 6.42 5.76 1.83
N ILE A 81 5.71 4.64 1.75
CA ILE A 81 4.73 4.36 0.71
C ILE A 81 3.42 3.98 1.38
N VAL A 82 2.35 4.73 1.10
CA VAL A 82 1.01 4.49 1.63
C VAL A 82 0.39 3.30 0.92
N ILE A 83 -0.05 2.31 1.69
CA ILE A 83 -0.73 1.10 1.18
C ILE A 83 -2.18 0.97 1.63
N GLY A 84 -2.63 1.75 2.62
CA GLY A 84 -4.02 1.75 3.07
C GLY A 84 -4.30 2.86 4.08
N ASN A 85 -5.56 3.07 4.41
CA ASN A 85 -5.99 4.03 5.43
C ASN A 85 -7.22 3.50 6.21
N ASN A 86 -7.48 4.07 7.38
CA ASN A 86 -8.65 3.72 8.21
C ASN A 86 -9.83 4.69 8.04
N GLY A 87 -9.75 5.65 7.10
CA GLY A 87 -10.73 6.73 6.93
C GLY A 87 -10.68 7.83 8.01
N GLY A 88 -9.85 7.68 9.05
CA GLY A 88 -9.64 8.64 10.14
C GLY A 88 -8.40 9.52 9.98
N GLY A 89 -7.62 9.32 8.92
CA GLY A 89 -6.37 10.04 8.63
C GLY A 89 -5.13 9.17 8.79
N ASP A 90 -5.22 8.10 9.57
CA ASP A 90 -4.12 7.17 9.74
C ASP A 90 -3.88 6.34 8.48
N VAL A 91 -2.62 6.01 8.25
CA VAL A 91 -2.20 5.26 7.07
C VAL A 91 -1.35 4.05 7.43
N LEU A 92 -1.56 2.95 6.73
CA LEU A 92 -0.60 1.86 6.66
C LEU A 92 0.43 2.16 5.60
N VAL A 93 1.69 1.90 5.95
CA VAL A 93 2.83 2.21 5.09
C VAL A 93 3.85 1.10 5.05
N TYR A 94 4.58 1.05 3.94
CA TYR A 94 5.90 0.41 3.86
C TYR A 94 7.01 1.43 4.02
N LYS A 95 8.14 0.98 4.56
CA LYS A 95 9.41 1.70 4.50
C LYS A 95 10.21 1.24 3.30
N THR A 96 10.70 2.20 2.51
CA THR A 96 11.72 1.96 1.51
C THR A 96 13.10 2.07 2.15
N GLU A 97 13.97 1.18 1.71
CA GLU A 97 15.39 1.14 2.04
C GLU A 97 16.20 1.66 0.85
N LYS A 98 17.53 1.63 0.98
CA LYS A 98 18.42 1.98 -0.14
C LYS A 98 18.13 1.10 -1.36
N GLU A 99 18.34 1.68 -2.54
CA GLU A 99 18.21 1.02 -3.85
C GLU A 99 16.77 0.57 -4.19
N GLY A 100 15.75 1.09 -3.50
CA GLY A 100 14.34 0.80 -3.81
C GLY A 100 13.82 -0.52 -3.24
N SER A 101 14.60 -1.19 -2.38
CA SER A 101 14.08 -2.34 -1.64
C SER A 101 13.08 -1.90 -0.56
N ILE A 102 12.12 -2.76 -0.22
CA ILE A 102 11.16 -2.54 0.86
C ILE A 102 11.39 -3.61 1.93
N ASN A 103 11.42 -3.21 3.19
CA ASN A 103 11.37 -4.16 4.30
C ASN A 103 9.97 -4.79 4.37
N ASN A 104 9.88 -6.10 4.66
CA ASN A 104 8.60 -6.80 4.79
C ASN A 104 7.69 -6.23 5.89
N ALA A 105 8.27 -5.53 6.88
CA ALA A 105 7.52 -4.94 7.97
C ALA A 105 6.52 -3.88 7.48
N VAL A 106 5.29 -3.99 7.97
CA VAL A 106 4.22 -3.04 7.77
C VAL A 106 4.12 -2.14 8.99
N TYR A 107 3.97 -0.85 8.76
CA TYR A 107 3.84 0.14 9.81
C TYR A 107 2.52 0.87 9.70
N TRP A 108 2.02 1.33 10.84
CA TRP A 108 0.93 2.29 10.96
C TRP A 108 1.55 3.65 11.30
N LEU A 109 1.30 4.66 10.47
CA LEU A 109 1.59 6.06 10.77
C LEU A 109 0.34 6.71 11.34
N ASP A 110 0.43 7.11 12.60
CA ASP A 110 -0.63 7.82 13.33
C ASP A 110 -0.67 9.29 12.89
N HIS A 111 -1.83 9.77 12.47
CA HIS A 111 -2.01 11.12 11.94
C HIS A 111 -1.90 12.22 13.00
N GLU A 112 -2.29 11.93 14.24
CA GLU A 112 -2.31 12.94 15.32
C GLU A 112 -0.93 13.13 15.94
N THR A 113 -0.18 12.05 16.08
CA THR A 113 1.11 12.00 16.79
C THR A 113 2.31 11.96 15.86
N GLU A 114 2.09 11.67 14.57
CA GLU A 114 3.13 11.42 13.56
C GLU A 114 4.04 10.22 13.93
N GLU A 115 3.61 9.39 14.87
CA GLU A 115 4.36 8.21 15.31
C GLU A 115 4.18 7.05 14.33
N LEU A 116 5.29 6.35 14.09
CA LEU A 116 5.33 5.19 13.20
C LEU A 116 5.44 3.90 14.00
N VAL A 117 4.31 3.20 14.12
CA VAL A 117 4.12 2.00 14.94
C VAL A 117 4.26 0.75 14.08
N LEU A 118 4.93 -0.29 14.59
CA LEU A 118 5.01 -1.58 13.90
C LEU A 118 3.64 -2.28 13.93
N ALA A 119 3.02 -2.48 12.76
CA ALA A 119 1.76 -3.20 12.63
C ALA A 119 1.99 -4.72 12.52
N ALA A 120 2.94 -5.12 11.68
CA ALA A 120 3.32 -6.53 11.48
C ALA A 120 4.74 -6.65 10.90
N LYS A 121 5.39 -7.81 11.06
CA LYS A 121 6.72 -8.05 10.47
C LYS A 121 6.63 -8.47 9.00
N ASP A 122 5.46 -8.93 8.59
CA ASP A 122 5.11 -9.23 7.20
C ASP A 122 3.61 -8.99 7.00
N PHE A 123 3.21 -8.49 5.84
CA PHE A 123 1.79 -8.25 5.55
C PHE A 123 0.92 -9.51 5.68
N GLY A 124 1.48 -10.69 5.42
CA GLY A 124 0.79 -11.96 5.57
C GLY A 124 0.42 -12.32 7.01
N GLU A 125 0.97 -11.63 8.01
CA GLU A 125 0.61 -11.78 9.43
C GLU A 125 -0.63 -10.97 9.82
N LEU A 126 -1.08 -10.04 8.98
CA LEU A 126 -2.28 -9.24 9.24
C LEU A 126 -3.55 -10.05 8.99
N ASN A 127 -4.52 -9.89 9.89
CA ASN A 127 -5.85 -10.48 9.73
C ASN A 127 -6.56 -9.77 8.57
N GLN A 128 -6.78 -10.51 7.48
CA GLN A 128 -7.49 -10.00 6.32
C GLN A 128 -8.98 -10.21 6.50
N SER A 129 -9.76 -9.13 6.42
CA SER A 129 -11.22 -9.20 6.42
C SER A 129 -11.73 -9.30 4.97
N VAL A 130 -12.77 -10.10 4.78
CA VAL A 130 -13.32 -10.49 3.46
C VAL A 130 -14.24 -9.42 2.88
#